data_AF-A0AAE3FU13-F1
#
_entry.id   AF-A0AAE3FU13-F1
#
_cell.length_a   1.000
_cell.length_b   1.000
_cell.length_c   1.000
_cell.angle_alpha   90.00
_cell.angle_beta   90.00
_cell.angle_gamma   90.00
#
_symmetry.space_group_name_H-M   'P 1'
#
loop_
_entity.id
_entity.type
_entity.pdbx_description
1 polymer ?
#
loop_
_entity_poly.entity_id
_entity_poly.type
_entity_poly.pdbx_seq_one_letter_code
_entity_poly.pdbx_strand_id
1 'polypeptide(L)'
;MADSNAPDDRASLQRDVLVPMEIYKVVTVFSMLIAIGLVVGGFLVLDSATDQATAETEDVNVITALLGIGLIAFGGVVYVFSTRFQPEAMGNAKDDTNQDTGNG
;
A
#
# COMPACT_ATOMS: atom_id res chain seq x y z
N MET A 1 57.51 0.00 -11.52
CA MET A 1 56.57 1.14 -11.54
C MET A 1 55.39 0.72 -12.40
N ALA A 2 54.33 0.20 -11.80
CA ALA A 2 53.06 -0.06 -12.48
C ALA A 2 52.05 0.87 -11.82
N ASP A 3 51.67 1.92 -12.52
CA ASP A 3 50.60 2.83 -12.10
C ASP A 3 49.34 2.42 -12.85
N SER A 4 48.62 1.47 -12.26
CA SER A 4 47.30 1.02 -12.71
C SER A 4 46.33 1.32 -11.59
N ASN A 5 46.11 2.61 -11.35
CA ASN A 5 45.12 3.11 -10.41
C ASN A 5 44.16 4.07 -11.12
N ALA A 6 43.66 3.65 -12.28
CA ALA A 6 42.45 4.23 -12.84
C ALA A 6 41.28 3.64 -12.02
N PRO A 7 40.57 4.43 -11.21
CA PRO A 7 39.36 3.92 -10.56
C PRO A 7 38.36 3.58 -11.66
N ASP A 8 37.86 2.34 -11.62
CA ASP A 8 36.86 1.80 -12.54
C ASP A 8 35.56 2.63 -12.47
N ASP A 9 35.36 3.52 -13.45
CA ASP A 9 34.12 4.25 -13.77
C ASP A 9 32.96 3.33 -14.24
N ARG A 10 32.91 2.08 -13.76
CA ARG A 10 32.00 1.02 -14.25
C ARG A 10 31.32 0.20 -13.17
N ALA A 11 31.63 0.42 -11.88
CA ALA A 11 30.84 -0.15 -10.80
C ALA A 11 29.56 0.69 -10.59
N SER A 12 28.52 0.24 -11.29
CA SER A 12 27.12 0.41 -10.91
C SER A 12 26.56 1.83 -10.91
N LEU A 13 25.86 2.13 -12.01
CA LEU A 13 24.61 2.89 -12.06
C LEU A 13 23.51 2.25 -11.17
N GLN A 14 23.85 1.87 -9.94
CA GLN A 14 22.92 1.60 -8.86
C GLN A 14 22.38 2.96 -8.46
N ARG A 15 21.44 3.45 -9.27
CA ARG A 15 20.69 4.65 -8.94
C ARG A 15 19.85 4.29 -7.72
N ASP A 16 20.35 4.61 -6.55
CA ASP A 16 19.56 4.69 -5.33
C ASP A 16 18.44 5.70 -5.61
N VAL A 17 17.27 5.20 -5.96
CA VAL A 17 16.07 6.02 -6.08
C VAL A 17 15.62 6.31 -4.66
N LEU A 18 16.13 7.41 -4.12
CA LEU A 18 15.65 8.01 -2.87
C LEU A 18 14.18 8.40 -3.10
N VAL A 19 13.25 7.52 -2.73
CA VAL A 19 11.82 7.83 -2.80
C VAL A 19 11.53 8.91 -1.77
N PRO A 20 11.13 10.13 -2.16
CA PRO A 20 10.78 11.17 -1.21
C PRO A 20 9.62 10.69 -0.32
N MET A 21 9.70 10.95 0.99
CA MET A 21 8.69 10.49 1.97
C MET A 21 7.26 10.92 1.64
N GLU A 22 7.12 12.02 0.92
CA GLU A 22 5.85 12.56 0.42
C GLU A 22 5.24 11.65 -0.65
N ILE A 23 6.02 11.13 -1.59
CA ILE A 23 5.56 10.20 -2.64
C ILE A 23 5.09 8.90 -1.99
N TYR A 24 5.84 8.40 -1.02
CA TYR A 24 5.45 7.22 -0.25
C TYR A 24 4.09 7.42 0.45
N LYS A 25 3.91 8.54 1.16
CA LYS A 25 2.66 8.84 1.87
C LYS A 25 1.47 8.97 0.92
N VAL A 26 1.65 9.69 -0.20
CA VAL A 26 0.58 9.88 -1.18
C VAL A 26 0.18 8.56 -1.80
N VAL A 27 1.12 7.71 -2.21
CA VAL A 27 0.83 6.43 -2.83
C VAL A 27 0.07 5.51 -1.88
N THR A 28 0.53 5.35 -0.62
CA THR A 28 -0.16 4.51 0.36
C THR A 28 -1.56 5.06 0.70
N VAL A 29 -1.70 6.37 0.94
CA VAL A 29 -2.99 6.97 1.28
C VAL A 29 -3.96 6.85 0.10
N PHE A 30 -3.52 7.18 -1.11
CA PHE A 30 -4.37 7.09 -2.30
C PHE A 30 -4.76 5.63 -2.58
N SER A 31 -3.86 4.68 -2.35
CA SER A 31 -4.16 3.25 -2.45
C SER A 31 -5.19 2.81 -1.42
N MET A 32 -5.09 3.27 -0.17
CA MET A 32 -6.07 2.99 0.88
C MET A 32 -7.44 3.57 0.53
N LEU A 33 -7.48 4.82 0.03
CA LEU A 33 -8.71 5.49 -0.39
C LEU A 33 -9.37 4.77 -1.58
N ILE A 34 -8.59 4.39 -2.59
CA ILE A 34 -9.08 3.60 -3.72
C ILE A 34 -9.59 2.25 -3.24
N ALA A 35 -8.85 1.55 -2.38
CA ALA A 35 -9.25 0.24 -1.87
C ALA A 35 -10.60 0.31 -1.15
N ILE A 36 -10.75 1.28 -0.23
CA ILE A 36 -12.01 1.51 0.48
C ILE A 36 -13.12 1.88 -0.51
N GLY A 37 -12.84 2.77 -1.47
CA GLY A 37 -13.80 3.17 -2.49
C GLY A 37 -14.29 2.00 -3.37
N LEU A 38 -13.39 1.11 -3.78
CA LEU A 38 -13.73 -0.09 -4.55
C LEU A 38 -14.55 -1.09 -3.74
N VAL A 39 -14.20 -1.31 -2.47
CA VAL A 39 -14.95 -2.21 -1.58
C VAL A 39 -16.36 -1.68 -1.34
N VAL A 40 -16.49 -0.39 -0.97
CA VAL A 40 -17.79 0.23 -0.73
C VAL A 40 -18.60 0.30 -2.02
N GLY A 41 -18.00 0.71 -3.14
CA GLY A 41 -18.66 0.76 -4.43
C GLY A 41 -19.12 -0.61 -4.91
N GLY A 42 -18.28 -1.65 -4.77
CA GLY A 42 -18.63 -3.02 -5.09
C GLY A 42 -19.77 -3.55 -4.24
N PHE A 43 -19.80 -3.22 -2.95
CA PHE A 43 -20.91 -3.55 -2.06
C PHE A 43 -22.21 -2.86 -2.49
N LEU A 44 -22.18 -1.57 -2.84
CA LEU A 44 -23.36 -0.85 -3.32
C LEU A 44 -23.90 -1.42 -4.64
N VAL A 45 -23.02 -1.79 -5.57
CA VAL A 45 -23.41 -2.45 -6.83
C VAL A 45 -24.05 -3.81 -6.55
N LEU A 46 -23.46 -4.58 -5.64
CA LEU A 46 -24.01 -5.88 -5.23
C LEU A 46 -25.36 -5.73 -4.52
N ASP A 47 -25.51 -4.73 -3.66
CA ASP A 47 -26.76 -4.41 -2.94
C ASP A 47 -27.88 -4.03 -3.91
N SER A 48 -27.58 -3.19 -4.91
CA SER A 48 -28.51 -2.85 -6.00
C SER A 48 -28.92 -4.06 -6.86
N ALA A 49 -28.03 -5.02 -7.06
CA ALA A 49 -28.36 -6.23 -7.83
C ALA A 49 -29.26 -7.20 -7.04
N THR A 50 -29.31 -7.05 -5.72
CA THR A 50 -29.96 -8.00 -4.81
C THR A 50 -31.25 -7.44 -4.21
N ASP A 51 -31.58 -6.16 -4.46
CA ASP A 51 -32.67 -5.40 -3.81
C ASP A 51 -32.80 -5.77 -2.33
N GLN A 52 -31.69 -5.63 -1.60
CA GLN A 52 -31.62 -5.92 -0.16
C GLN A 52 -32.06 -7.36 0.21
N ALA A 53 -31.70 -8.35 -0.62
CA ALA A 53 -32.03 -9.77 -0.44
C ALA A 53 -33.53 -10.12 -0.53
N THR A 54 -34.32 -9.22 -1.11
CA THR A 54 -35.76 -9.43 -1.32
C THR A 54 -36.10 -9.75 -2.78
N ALA A 55 -35.15 -9.59 -3.70
CA ALA A 55 -35.34 -9.96 -5.10
C ALA A 55 -35.61 -11.46 -5.26
N GLU A 56 -36.60 -11.79 -6.10
CA GLU A 56 -36.76 -13.16 -6.58
C GLU A 56 -35.53 -13.56 -7.40
N THR A 57 -35.13 -14.83 -7.35
CA THR A 57 -33.89 -15.32 -7.96
C THR A 57 -33.85 -15.13 -9.48
N GLU A 58 -35.00 -14.88 -10.08
CA GLU A 58 -35.23 -14.64 -11.51
C GLU A 58 -34.89 -13.19 -11.92
N ASP A 59 -34.98 -12.23 -11.00
CA ASP A 59 -34.72 -10.80 -11.24
C ASP A 59 -33.28 -10.37 -10.90
N VAL A 60 -32.54 -11.23 -10.20
CA VAL A 60 -31.14 -10.95 -9.83
C VAL A 60 -30.27 -10.88 -11.08
N ASN A 61 -29.73 -9.69 -11.36
CA ASN A 61 -28.79 -9.51 -12.46
C ASN A 61 -27.41 -10.07 -12.08
N VAL A 62 -27.16 -11.31 -12.51
CA VAL A 62 -25.92 -12.06 -12.25
C VAL A 62 -24.66 -11.30 -12.71
N ILE A 63 -24.74 -10.56 -13.83
CA ILE A 63 -23.60 -9.80 -14.34
C ILE A 63 -23.24 -8.66 -13.38
N THR A 64 -24.24 -7.92 -12.90
CA THR A 64 -24.05 -6.84 -11.93
C THR A 64 -23.56 -7.37 -10.59
N ALA A 65 -24.10 -8.50 -10.11
CA ALA A 65 -23.65 -9.14 -8.89
C ALA A 65 -22.17 -9.58 -8.98
N LEU A 66 -21.77 -10.20 -10.09
CA LEU A 66 -20.38 -10.58 -10.34
C LEU A 66 -19.45 -9.36 -10.42
N LEU A 67 -19.92 -8.25 -11.00
CA LEU A 67 -19.18 -6.98 -11.02
C LEU A 67 -18.95 -6.48 -9.58
N GLY A 68 -20.00 -6.44 -8.75
CA GLY A 68 -19.89 -6.04 -7.35
C GLY A 68 -18.89 -6.89 -6.55
N ILE A 69 -18.98 -8.22 -6.69
CA ILE A 69 -18.03 -9.16 -6.07
C ILE A 69 -16.61 -8.93 -6.60
N GLY A 70 -16.46 -8.72 -7.91
CA GLY A 70 -15.18 -8.43 -8.55
C GLY A 70 -14.53 -7.15 -8.02
N LEU A 71 -15.30 -6.09 -7.81
CA LEU A 71 -14.83 -4.83 -7.21
C LEU A 71 -14.37 -5.01 -5.77
N ILE A 72 -15.10 -5.79 -4.97
CA ILE A 72 -14.71 -6.10 -3.58
C ILE A 72 -13.39 -6.88 -3.57
N ALA A 73 -13.28 -7.93 -4.39
CA ALA A 73 -12.06 -8.73 -4.50
C ALA A 73 -10.86 -7.88 -4.96
N PHE A 74 -11.06 -7.04 -5.98
CA PHE A 74 -10.04 -6.14 -6.49
C PHE A 74 -9.60 -5.10 -5.45
N GLY A 75 -10.54 -4.51 -4.70
CA GLY A 75 -10.24 -3.61 -3.59
C GLY A 75 -9.42 -4.29 -2.49
N GLY A 76 -9.73 -5.56 -2.18
CA GLY A 76 -8.93 -6.39 -1.25
C GLY A 76 -7.50 -6.63 -1.73
N VAL A 77 -7.30 -6.88 -3.02
CA VAL A 77 -5.96 -6.99 -3.62
C VAL A 77 -5.20 -5.67 -3.46
N VAL A 78 -5.82 -4.52 -3.81
CA VAL A 78 -5.19 -3.20 -3.65
C VAL A 78 -4.80 -2.93 -2.19
N TYR A 79 -5.66 -3.28 -1.23
CA TYR A 79 -5.37 -3.15 0.19
C TYR A 79 -4.13 -3.95 0.62
N VAL A 80 -4.04 -5.23 0.23
CA VAL A 80 -2.87 -6.08 0.54
C VAL A 80 -1.59 -5.54 -0.12
N PHE A 81 -1.67 -4.99 -1.32
CA PHE A 81 -0.53 -4.31 -1.94
C PHE A 81 -0.13 -3.03 -1.18
N SER A 82 -1.11 -2.32 -0.61
CA SER A 82 -0.84 -1.11 0.18
C SER A 82 -0.13 -1.40 1.51
N THR A 83 -0.29 -2.58 2.12
CA THR A 83 0.37 -2.93 3.39
C THR A 83 1.84 -3.33 3.22
N ARG A 84 2.28 -3.64 1.99
CA ARG A 84 3.69 -3.91 1.68
C ARG A 84 4.56 -2.67 1.71
N PHE A 85 3.96 -1.52 1.45
CA PHE A 85 4.55 -0.22 1.70
C PHE A 85 4.17 0.15 3.13
N GLN A 86 4.91 -0.42 4.09
CA GLN A 86 5.02 0.08 5.46
C GLN A 86 6.42 0.69 5.55
N PRO A 87 6.60 1.95 6.02
CA PRO A 87 7.95 2.49 6.15
C PRO A 87 8.65 1.64 7.20
N GLU A 88 9.97 1.49 7.09
CA GLU A 88 10.77 0.95 8.18
C GLU A 88 10.33 1.66 9.46
N ALA A 89 9.66 0.91 10.34
CA ALA A 89 9.42 1.38 11.69
C ALA A 89 10.81 1.73 12.20
N MET A 90 11.11 3.02 12.34
CA MET A 90 12.25 3.46 13.12
C MET A 90 12.17 2.65 14.40
N GLY A 91 13.10 1.68 14.52
CA GLY A 91 13.17 0.81 15.68
C GLY A 91 13.12 1.72 16.89
N ASN A 92 12.13 1.47 17.74
CA ASN A 92 11.88 2.15 19.01
C ASN A 92 12.90 3.25 19.32
N ALA A 93 12.56 4.52 19.06
CA ALA A 93 13.24 5.64 19.70
C ALA A 93 12.88 5.62 21.19
N LYS A 94 13.47 4.66 21.90
CA LYS A 94 13.52 4.51 23.35
C LYS A 94 14.93 4.02 23.67
N ASP A 95 15.90 4.90 23.50
CA ASP A 95 17.19 4.83 24.19
C ASP A 95 17.87 6.19 24.05
N ASP A 96 17.37 7.16 24.81
CA ASP A 96 18.10 8.39 25.15
C ASP A 96 17.76 8.82 26.59
N THR A 97 17.61 7.84 27.48
CA THR A 97 17.51 8.07 28.93
C THR A 97 18.56 7.27 29.68
N ASN A 98 19.83 7.54 29.40
CA ASN A 98 20.88 7.35 30.39
C ASN A 98 22.10 8.20 30.00
N GLN A 99 22.87 8.66 30.99
CA GLN A 99 24.08 9.49 30.89
C GLN A 99 23.86 11.02 30.96
N ASP A 100 23.45 11.52 32.13
CA ASP A 100 24.26 12.54 32.84
C ASP A 100 23.87 12.57 34.33
N THR A 101 24.59 11.78 35.13
CA THR A 101 24.66 12.01 36.58
C THR A 101 26.13 12.20 36.92
N GLY A 102 26.66 13.38 36.61
CA GLY A 102 27.91 13.86 37.17
C GLY A 102 27.80 13.97 38.70
N ASN A 103 28.51 13.11 39.42
CA ASN A 103 28.88 13.34 40.81
C ASN A 103 30.35 12.96 41.00
N GLY A 104 31.20 13.98 40.93
CA GLY A 104 32.61 13.96 41.33
C GLY A 104 32.83 14.98 42.42
#